data_AF-A0A5J4VXV4-F1
#
_entry.id   AF-A0A5J4VXV4-F1
#
_cell.length_a   1.000
_cell.length_b   1.000
_cell.length_c   1.000
_cell.angle_alpha   90.00
_cell.angle_beta   90.00
_cell.angle_gamma   90.00
#
_symmetry.space_group_name_H-M   'P 1'
#
loop_
_entity.id
_entity.type
_entity.pdbx_description
1 polymer ?
#
loop_
_entity_poly.entity_id
_entity_poly.type
_entity_poly.pdbx_seq_one_letter_code
_entity_poly.pdbx_strand_id
1 'polypeptide(L)'
;MHINQGLDQQRLAIRRWSRICLYYIQYYGDIQVQSELVNIGYGRVMSITLSTAGGIGEEQDEQISNGLSRISWFPYELHEGRTWQPSFQPLPLLVRNTQEQIEEEGANEEVEAQMTNKENKWNSNGQANSTKAVTLNRFIHRH
;
A
#
# COMPACT_ATOMS: atom_id res chain seq x y z
N MET A 1 -32.40 -12.76 8.41
CA MET A 1 -30.92 -12.71 8.33
C MET A 1 -30.46 -12.72 6.87
N HIS A 2 -30.79 -11.66 6.10
CA HIS A 2 -30.45 -11.53 4.67
C HIS A 2 -30.12 -10.08 4.29
N ILE A 3 -30.73 -9.08 4.95
CA ILE A 3 -30.47 -7.65 4.73
C ILE A 3 -29.01 -7.28 5.08
N ASN A 4 -28.43 -7.88 6.12
CA ASN A 4 -27.05 -7.59 6.53
C ASN A 4 -26.01 -8.07 5.50
N GLN A 5 -26.25 -9.20 4.82
CA GLN A 5 -25.32 -9.73 3.81
C GLN A 5 -25.21 -8.82 2.58
N GLY A 6 -26.32 -8.26 2.11
CA GLY A 6 -26.32 -7.31 1.01
C GLY A 6 -25.61 -5.98 1.35
N LEU A 7 -25.80 -5.49 2.58
CA LEU A 7 -25.11 -4.29 3.07
C LEU A 7 -23.60 -4.50 3.20
N ASP A 8 -23.17 -5.68 3.67
CA ASP A 8 -21.75 -6.00 3.81
C ASP A 8 -21.06 -6.15 2.44
N GLN A 9 -21.74 -6.74 1.46
CA GLN A 9 -21.24 -6.81 0.08
C GLN A 9 -21.08 -5.41 -0.55
N GLN A 10 -22.05 -4.52 -0.35
CA GLN A 10 -21.95 -3.13 -0.84
C GLN A 10 -20.79 -2.38 -0.19
N ARG A 11 -20.60 -2.53 1.13
CA ARG A 11 -19.47 -1.92 1.86
C ARG A 11 -18.12 -2.41 1.35
N LEU A 12 -17.98 -3.71 1.09
CA LEU A 12 -16.78 -4.29 0.50
C LEU A 12 -16.52 -3.73 -0.90
N ALA A 13 -17.55 -3.63 -1.74
CA ALA A 13 -17.43 -3.06 -3.08
C ALA A 13 -16.99 -1.59 -3.04
N ILE A 14 -17.60 -0.77 -2.18
CA ILE A 14 -17.21 0.64 -2.01
C ILE A 14 -15.74 0.74 -1.59
N ARG A 15 -15.31 -0.03 -0.58
CA ARG A 15 -13.90 -0.04 -0.15
C ARG A 15 -12.95 -0.45 -1.27
N ARG A 16 -13.32 -1.47 -2.06
CA ARG A 16 -12.53 -1.92 -3.22
C ARG A 16 -12.36 -0.79 -4.24
N TRP A 17 -13.45 -0.16 -4.65
CA TRP A 17 -13.41 0.93 -5.63
C TRP A 17 -12.69 2.17 -5.11
N SER A 18 -12.88 2.54 -3.84
CA SER A 18 -12.15 3.63 -3.21
C SER A 18 -10.64 3.39 -3.21
N ARG A 19 -10.18 2.18 -2.88
CA ARG A 19 -8.75 1.81 -2.95
C ARG A 19 -8.18 1.88 -4.37
N ILE A 20 -8.97 1.50 -5.37
CA ILE A 20 -8.57 1.60 -6.79
C ILE A 20 -8.48 3.07 -7.22
N CYS A 21 -9.47 3.89 -6.84
CA CYS A 21 -9.47 5.32 -7.13
C CYS A 21 -8.25 6.03 -6.50
N LEU A 22 -8.01 5.78 -5.21
CA LEU A 22 -6.85 6.29 -4.48
C LEU A 22 -5.52 5.89 -5.13
N TYR A 23 -5.40 4.63 -5.55
CA TYR A 23 -4.25 4.17 -6.31
C TYR A 23 -4.07 4.96 -7.62
N TYR A 24 -5.14 5.20 -8.38
CA TYR A 24 -5.02 5.95 -9.63
C TYR A 24 -4.63 7.41 -9.41
N ILE A 25 -5.13 8.04 -8.35
CA ILE A 25 -4.70 9.39 -7.96
C ILE A 25 -3.20 9.40 -7.64
N GLN A 26 -2.73 8.41 -6.88
CA GLN A 26 -1.32 8.27 -6.57
C GLN A 26 -0.49 7.98 -7.82
N TYR A 27 -0.91 7.05 -8.68
CA TYR A 27 -0.17 6.63 -9.86
C TYR A 27 -0.10 7.71 -10.95
N TYR A 28 -1.20 8.42 -11.20
CA TYR A 28 -1.25 9.50 -12.21
C TYR A 28 -1.05 10.90 -11.62
N GLY A 29 -0.76 11.00 -10.34
CA GLY A 29 -0.47 12.26 -9.66
C GLY A 29 0.92 12.77 -9.98
N ASP A 30 1.02 14.05 -10.33
CA ASP A 30 2.30 14.75 -10.44
C ASP A 30 2.91 15.06 -9.06
N ILE A 31 4.01 15.83 -9.04
CA ILE A 31 4.70 16.23 -7.81
C ILE A 31 3.78 16.94 -6.79
N GLN A 32 2.83 17.75 -7.26
CA GLN A 32 1.92 18.47 -6.39
C GLN A 32 0.93 17.49 -5.75
N VAL A 33 0.37 16.57 -6.56
CA VAL A 33 -0.52 15.51 -6.06
C VAL A 33 0.22 14.60 -5.07
N GLN A 34 1.45 14.17 -5.36
CA GLN A 34 2.22 13.34 -4.42
C GLN A 34 2.41 14.06 -3.07
N SER A 35 2.72 15.36 -3.11
CA SER A 35 2.90 16.17 -1.89
C SER A 35 1.60 16.28 -1.09
N GLU A 36 0.49 16.51 -1.78
CA GLU A 36 -0.83 16.57 -1.15
C GLU A 36 -1.23 15.24 -0.52
N LEU A 37 -0.99 14.12 -1.20
CA LEU A 37 -1.24 12.78 -0.66
C LEU A 37 -0.52 12.54 0.67
N VAL A 38 0.76 12.92 0.77
CA VAL A 38 1.50 12.81 2.03
C VAL A 38 0.90 13.72 3.10
N ASN A 39 0.55 14.96 2.75
CA ASN A 39 -0.02 15.92 3.69
C ASN A 39 -1.39 15.50 4.25
N ILE A 40 -2.23 14.84 3.44
CA ILE A 40 -3.54 14.35 3.89
C ILE A 40 -3.48 12.98 4.57
N GLY A 41 -2.28 12.43 4.79
CA GLY A 41 -2.12 11.16 5.48
C GLY A 41 -2.41 9.93 4.62
N TYR A 42 -2.09 9.97 3.31
CA TYR A 42 -2.32 8.84 2.41
C TYR A 42 -1.65 7.55 2.90
N GLY A 43 -0.44 7.63 3.49
CA GLY A 43 0.23 6.47 4.09
C GLY A 43 -0.64 5.80 5.16
N ARG A 44 -1.17 6.62 6.09
CA ARG A 44 -2.11 6.19 7.13
C ARG A 44 -3.39 5.58 6.55
N VAL A 45 -4.00 6.22 5.55
CA VAL A 45 -5.22 5.72 4.91
C VAL A 45 -4.99 4.34 4.29
N MET A 46 -3.87 4.18 3.58
CA MET A 46 -3.53 2.92 2.94
C MET A 46 -3.31 1.80 3.97
N SER A 47 -2.56 2.09 5.03
CA SER A 47 -2.36 1.22 6.20
C SER A 47 -3.68 0.68 6.76
N ILE A 48 -4.60 1.57 7.14
CA ILE A 48 -5.91 1.20 7.72
C ILE A 48 -6.74 0.36 6.74
N THR A 49 -6.70 0.69 5.44
CA THR A 49 -7.48 -0.03 4.43
C THR A 49 -6.96 -1.44 4.14
N LEU A 50 -5.69 -1.71 4.45
CA LEU A 50 -5.09 -3.04 4.41
C LEU A 50 -5.49 -3.82 5.67
N SER A 51 -5.39 -3.19 6.84
CA SER A 51 -5.71 -3.83 8.13
C SER A 51 -7.14 -4.32 8.26
N THR A 52 -8.05 -3.64 7.56
CA THR A 52 -9.47 -3.98 7.55
C THR A 52 -9.84 -5.06 6.51
N ALA A 53 -8.87 -5.63 5.78
CA ALA A 53 -9.11 -6.58 4.69
C ALA A 53 -9.25 -8.06 5.14
N GLY A 54 -9.25 -8.36 6.44
CA GLY A 54 -9.19 -9.71 7.04
C GLY A 54 -10.40 -10.64 6.82
N GLY A 55 -10.66 -11.04 5.57
CA GLY A 55 -11.60 -12.10 5.20
C GLY A 55 -10.92 -13.24 4.44
N ILE A 56 -11.64 -14.36 4.27
CA ILE A 56 -11.12 -15.62 3.72
C ILE A 56 -11.58 -15.75 2.25
N GLY A 57 -10.64 -15.81 1.30
CA GLY A 57 -10.93 -16.12 -0.11
C GLY A 57 -9.84 -15.66 -1.10
N GLU A 58 -9.74 -16.34 -2.26
CA GLU A 58 -8.67 -16.08 -3.26
C GLU A 58 -8.74 -14.68 -3.90
N GLU A 59 -9.93 -14.15 -4.16
CA GLU A 59 -10.09 -12.78 -4.70
C GLU A 59 -9.68 -11.71 -3.66
N GLN A 60 -9.86 -12.04 -2.38
CA GLN A 60 -9.44 -11.18 -1.27
C GLN A 60 -7.91 -11.24 -1.10
N ASP A 61 -7.31 -12.40 -1.37
CA ASP A 61 -5.85 -12.57 -1.38
C ASP A 61 -5.14 -11.73 -2.43
N GLU A 62 -5.71 -11.62 -3.63
CA GLU A 62 -5.19 -10.77 -4.70
C GLU A 62 -5.37 -9.27 -4.37
N GLN A 63 -6.49 -8.89 -3.76
CA GLN A 63 -6.71 -7.50 -3.34
C GLN A 63 -5.75 -7.07 -2.23
N ILE A 64 -5.52 -7.95 -1.26
CA ILE A 64 -4.52 -7.77 -0.21
C ILE A 64 -3.13 -7.64 -0.85
N SER A 65 -2.78 -8.54 -1.76
CA SER A 65 -1.53 -8.52 -2.52
C SER A 65 -1.26 -7.18 -3.19
N ASN A 66 -2.27 -6.70 -3.92
CA ASN A 66 -2.21 -5.44 -4.64
C ASN A 66 -2.16 -4.25 -3.66
N GLY A 67 -2.86 -4.32 -2.54
CA GLY A 67 -2.79 -3.32 -1.46
C GLY A 67 -1.39 -3.22 -0.85
N LEU A 68 -0.77 -4.36 -0.50
CA LEU A 68 0.59 -4.45 0.04
C LEU A 68 1.62 -3.86 -0.93
N SER A 69 1.51 -4.21 -2.20
CA SER A 69 2.35 -3.64 -3.26
C SER A 69 2.18 -2.12 -3.31
N ARG A 70 0.95 -1.60 -3.34
CA ARG A 70 0.70 -0.15 -3.40
C ARG A 70 1.28 0.62 -2.21
N ILE A 71 1.14 0.09 -0.98
CA ILE A 71 1.73 0.68 0.23
C ILE A 71 3.25 0.77 0.12
N SER A 72 3.90 -0.27 -0.41
CA SER A 72 5.36 -0.33 -0.53
C SER A 72 5.90 0.57 -1.64
N TRP A 73 5.17 0.68 -2.76
CA TRP A 73 5.61 1.46 -3.92
C TRP A 73 5.56 2.96 -3.69
N PHE A 74 4.59 3.45 -2.90
CA PHE A 74 4.45 4.89 -2.65
C PHE A 74 5.71 5.55 -2.04
N PRO A 75 6.26 5.11 -0.90
CA PRO A 75 7.48 5.69 -0.34
C PRO A 75 8.72 5.42 -1.23
N TYR A 76 8.72 4.35 -2.04
CA TYR A 76 9.77 4.08 -3.01
C TYR A 76 9.78 5.12 -4.13
N GLU A 77 8.63 5.42 -4.72
CA GLU A 77 8.50 6.44 -5.76
C GLU A 77 8.81 7.83 -5.22
N LEU A 78 8.43 8.14 -3.97
CA LEU A 78 8.87 9.37 -3.31
C LEU A 78 10.40 9.43 -3.14
N HIS A 79 11.08 8.30 -2.94
CA HIS A 79 12.53 8.26 -2.76
C HIS A 79 13.31 8.35 -4.08
N GLU A 80 12.93 7.56 -5.09
CA GLU A 80 13.65 7.49 -6.37
C GLU A 80 13.16 8.52 -7.39
N GLY A 81 11.98 9.11 -7.17
CA GLY A 81 11.26 9.86 -8.19
C GLY A 81 10.61 8.94 -9.23
N ARG A 82 10.08 9.54 -10.30
CA ARG A 82 9.53 8.83 -11.46
C ARG A 82 10.14 9.33 -12.75
N THR A 83 10.58 8.39 -13.57
CA THR A 83 11.10 8.66 -14.93
C THR A 83 10.03 8.53 -16.01
N TRP A 84 8.90 7.90 -15.69
CA TRP A 84 7.72 7.76 -16.55
C TRP A 84 6.68 8.84 -16.23
N GLN A 85 5.75 9.12 -17.15
CA GLN A 85 4.77 10.20 -17.00
C GLN A 85 3.58 9.81 -16.09
N PRO A 86 3.24 10.60 -15.05
CA PRO A 86 3.87 11.88 -14.70
C PRO A 86 5.22 11.70 -13.98
N SER A 87 6.26 12.35 -14.52
CA SER A 87 7.61 12.28 -13.98
C SER A 87 7.81 13.33 -12.88
N PHE A 88 8.53 12.98 -11.83
CA PHE A 88 8.93 13.91 -10.78
C PHE A 88 10.28 13.54 -10.18
N GLN A 89 10.99 14.54 -9.65
CA GLN A 89 12.26 14.35 -8.94
C GLN A 89 12.02 13.73 -7.56
N PRO A 90 12.99 12.99 -7.00
CA PRO A 90 12.96 12.53 -5.62
C PRO A 90 12.44 13.56 -4.60
N LEU A 91 11.58 13.11 -3.69
CA LEU A 91 10.94 13.89 -2.61
C LEU A 91 11.36 13.32 -1.24
N PRO A 92 12.66 13.35 -0.87
CA PRO A 92 13.18 12.66 0.31
C PRO A 92 12.57 13.12 1.63
N LEU A 93 12.16 14.39 1.74
CA LEU A 93 11.47 14.92 2.93
C LEU A 93 10.10 14.26 3.15
N LEU A 94 9.40 13.92 2.06
CA LEU A 94 8.07 13.31 2.11
C LEU A 94 8.13 11.81 2.38
N VAL A 95 9.23 11.15 2.02
CA VAL A 95 9.47 9.74 2.33
C VAL A 95 9.37 9.50 3.83
N ARG A 96 10.05 10.34 4.63
CA ARG A 96 10.08 10.21 6.09
C ARG A 96 8.68 10.33 6.69
N ASN A 97 7.93 11.37 6.30
CA ASN A 97 6.56 11.57 6.79
C ASN A 97 5.65 10.40 6.44
N THR A 98 5.80 9.84 5.23
CA THR A 98 5.02 8.69 4.78
C THR A 98 5.36 7.43 5.57
N GLN A 99 6.64 7.21 5.85
CA GLN A 99 7.08 6.08 6.68
C GLN A 99 6.55 6.19 8.11
N GLU A 100 6.65 7.37 8.72
CA GLU A 100 6.11 7.64 10.06
C GLU A 100 4.59 7.38 10.10
N GLN A 101 3.83 7.83 9.09
CA GLN A 101 2.39 7.54 8.98
C GLN A 101 2.05 6.04 8.88
N ILE A 102 2.88 5.26 8.19
CA ILE A 102 2.66 3.82 8.02
C ILE A 102 2.99 3.08 9.33
N GLU A 103 4.07 3.48 9.99
CA GLU A 103 4.53 2.91 11.27
C GLU A 103 3.58 3.23 12.42
N GLU A 104 3.08 4.47 12.52
CA GLU A 104 2.11 4.88 13.55
C GLU A 104 0.84 4.02 13.59
N GLU A 105 0.42 3.50 12.44
CA GLU A 105 -0.78 2.66 12.31
C GLU A 105 -0.49 1.16 12.49
N GLY A 106 0.74 0.76 12.81
CA GLY A 106 1.12 -0.64 12.97
C GLY A 106 1.00 -1.47 11.68
N ALA A 107 1.02 -0.80 10.52
CA ALA A 107 0.87 -1.50 9.25
C ALA A 107 2.14 -2.25 8.84
N ASN A 108 3.30 -1.93 9.40
CA ASN A 108 4.53 -2.66 9.12
C ASN A 108 4.43 -4.11 9.62
N GLU A 109 3.93 -4.31 10.84
CA GLU A 109 3.71 -5.61 11.47
C GLU A 109 2.67 -6.43 10.69
N GLU A 110 1.62 -5.76 10.21
CA GLU A 110 0.60 -6.43 9.42
C GLU A 110 1.07 -6.78 8.01
N VAL A 111 1.81 -5.88 7.36
CA VAL A 111 2.47 -6.13 6.07
C VAL A 111 3.42 -7.32 6.19
N GLU A 112 4.21 -7.40 7.26
CA GLU A 112 5.12 -8.51 7.55
C GLU A 112 4.34 -9.81 7.78
N ALA A 113 3.35 -9.82 8.68
CA ALA A 113 2.54 -11.01 8.98
C ALA A 113 1.80 -11.56 7.75
N GLN A 114 1.26 -10.68 6.89
CA GLN A 114 0.57 -11.09 5.67
C GLN A 114 1.53 -11.53 4.56
N MET A 115 2.75 -10.97 4.49
CA MET A 115 3.78 -11.43 3.55
C MET A 115 4.35 -12.80 3.94
N THR A 116 4.67 -13.04 5.21
CA THR A 116 5.18 -14.35 5.70
C THR A 116 4.17 -15.47 5.45
N ASN A 117 2.87 -15.22 5.63
CA ASN A 117 1.82 -16.19 5.31
C ASN A 117 1.73 -16.53 3.80
N LYS A 118 2.21 -15.63 2.92
CA LYS A 118 2.12 -15.75 1.46
C LYS A 118 3.44 -16.15 0.78
N GLU A 119 4.56 -16.20 1.50
CA GLU A 119 5.87 -16.67 1.01
C GLU A 119 5.82 -18.06 0.36
N ASN A 120 4.92 -18.94 0.79
CA ASN A 120 4.74 -20.26 0.16
C ASN A 120 4.11 -20.22 -1.25
N LYS A 121 3.48 -19.11 -1.66
CA LYS A 121 2.73 -18.98 -2.93
C LYS A 121 3.36 -17.96 -3.91
N TRP A 122 4.20 -17.05 -3.43
CA TRP A 122 4.70 -15.88 -4.19
C TRP A 122 6.13 -16.00 -4.74
N ASN A 123 6.83 -17.11 -4.46
CA ASN A 123 8.22 -17.35 -4.88
C ASN A 123 8.42 -17.45 -6.42
N SER A 124 7.39 -17.14 -7.22
CA SER A 124 7.41 -17.27 -8.69
C SER A 124 7.52 -15.94 -9.44
N ASN A 125 7.47 -14.77 -8.79
CA ASN A 125 7.47 -13.49 -9.51
C ASN A 125 8.51 -12.49 -8.96
N GLY A 126 9.42 -12.03 -9.82
CA GLY A 126 10.57 -11.19 -9.45
C GLY A 126 10.22 -9.86 -8.76
N GLN A 127 8.98 -9.37 -8.88
CA GLN A 127 8.47 -8.20 -8.16
C GLN A 127 8.39 -8.39 -6.65
N ALA A 128 8.13 -9.62 -6.17
CA ALA A 128 8.10 -9.93 -4.75
C ALA A 128 9.48 -9.74 -4.11
N ASN A 129 10.55 -10.12 -4.83
CA ASN A 129 11.93 -9.94 -4.36
C ASN A 129 12.36 -8.48 -4.33
N SER A 130 11.94 -7.64 -5.30
CA SER A 130 12.22 -6.20 -5.27
C SER A 130 11.45 -5.48 -4.15
N THR A 131 10.19 -5.83 -3.94
CA THR A 131 9.36 -5.26 -2.86
C THR A 131 9.93 -5.67 -1.49
N LYS A 132 10.34 -6.94 -1.34
CA LYS A 132 11.04 -7.44 -0.14
C LYS A 132 12.39 -6.76 0.06
N ALA A 133 13.16 -6.51 -1.01
CA ALA A 133 14.44 -5.82 -0.92
C ALA A 133 14.31 -4.35 -0.52
N VAL A 134 13.24 -3.66 -0.94
CA VAL A 134 13.03 -2.23 -0.62
C VAL A 134 12.41 -2.04 0.76
N THR A 135 11.40 -2.85 1.09
CA THR A 135 10.73 -2.85 2.41
C THR A 135 11.70 -3.38 3.47
N LEU A 136 12.18 -4.61 3.35
CA LEU A 136 12.97 -5.26 4.41
C LEU A 136 14.36 -4.62 4.60
N ASN A 137 15.10 -4.24 3.55
CA ASN A 137 16.42 -3.63 3.75
C ASN A 137 16.35 -2.21 4.33
N ARG A 138 15.22 -1.49 4.22
CA ARG A 138 15.09 -0.15 4.84
C ARG A 138 14.48 -0.21 6.24
N PHE A 139 13.55 -1.13 6.49
CA PHE A 139 12.96 -1.29 7.83
C PHE A 139 13.92 -1.99 8.81
N ILE A 140 14.81 -2.89 8.36
CA ILE A 140 15.78 -3.58 9.23
C ILE A 140 17.04 -2.73 9.52
N HIS A 141 17.44 -1.80 8.63
CA HIS A 141 18.72 -1.09 8.76
C HIS A 141 18.64 0.30 9.43
N ARG A 142 17.56 0.63 10.14
CA ARG A 142 17.58 1.70 11.14
C ARG A 142 17.76 1.10 12.54
N HIS A 143 19.02 0.89 12.91
CA HIS A 143 19.44 0.85 14.31
C HIS A 143 19.54 2.26 14.87
#